data_AF-X1JXM5-F1
#
_entry.id   AF-X1JXM5-F1
#
_cell.length_a   1.000
_cell.length_b   1.000
_cell.length_c   1.000
_cell.angle_alpha   90.00
_cell.angle_beta   90.00
_cell.angle_gamma   90.00
#
_symmetry.space_group_name_H-M   'P 1'
#
loop_
_entity.id
_entity.type
_entity.pdbx_description
1 polymer ?
#
loop_
_entity_poly.entity_id
_entity_poly.type
_entity_poly.pdbx_seq_one_letter_code
_entity_poly.pdbx_strand_id
1 'polypeptide(L)'
;LNKKPIDALIDLVLDESGDLFFLSGRPDDPMAEDYMIRLFKDPNCSVGTDIIGIDFNSPCPGAYGGFTKILGNFVRERGELSLEDAVYKMTSLPAKQMQLKDRGIIEKGKFADITIFNPKTIKALASFKDPHQLSVGVEYVLINGNVILEKGNYYSNKLAGKVIRRD
;
A
#
# COMPACT_ATOMS: atom_id res chain seq x y z
N LEU A 1 28.67 12.49 1.08
CA LEU A 1 28.77 13.75 1.86
C LEU A 1 29.51 13.42 3.16
N ASN A 2 30.68 14.01 3.43
CA ASN A 2 31.42 13.84 4.70
C ASN A 2 30.73 14.62 5.84
N LYS A 3 29.43 14.36 6.08
CA LYS A 3 28.57 15.08 7.03
C LYS A 3 27.77 14.08 7.88
N LYS A 4 27.25 14.50 9.03
CA LYS A 4 26.31 13.67 9.81
C LYS A 4 24.98 13.54 9.03
N PRO A 5 24.25 12.43 9.17
CA PRO A 5 23.00 12.20 8.43
C PRO A 5 21.95 13.32 8.59
N ILE A 6 21.83 13.89 9.79
CA ILE A 6 20.88 14.98 10.05
C ILE A 6 21.27 16.28 9.32
N ASP A 7 22.56 16.60 9.26
CA ASP A 7 23.04 17.79 8.55
C ASP A 7 22.83 17.64 7.04
N ALA A 8 23.09 16.44 6.50
CA ALA A 8 22.82 16.13 5.11
C ALA A 8 21.33 16.23 4.77
N LEU A 9 20.43 15.78 5.66
CA LEU A 9 18.98 15.91 5.48
C LEU A 9 18.55 17.39 5.46
N ILE A 10 19.04 18.19 6.41
CA ILE A 10 18.70 19.62 6.48
C ILE A 10 19.19 20.35 5.22
N ASP A 11 20.43 20.09 4.79
CA ASP A 11 20.97 20.67 3.56
C ASP A 11 20.10 20.31 2.35
N LEU A 12 19.69 19.04 2.22
CA LEU A 12 18.81 18.58 1.16
C LEU A 12 17.43 19.26 1.18
N VAL A 13 16.83 19.43 2.37
CA VAL A 13 15.55 20.15 2.50
C VAL A 13 15.69 21.61 2.05
N LEU A 14 16.81 22.27 2.41
CA LEU A 14 17.09 23.64 2.01
C LEU A 14 17.37 23.77 0.51
N ASP A 15 18.21 22.88 -0.03
CA ASP A 15 18.60 22.85 -1.45
C ASP A 15 17.38 22.60 -2.36
N GLU A 16 16.47 21.72 -1.93
CA GLU A 16 15.20 21.44 -2.62
C GLU A 16 14.10 22.45 -2.25
N SER A 17 14.43 23.58 -1.61
CA SER A 17 13.47 24.64 -1.24
C SER A 17 12.25 24.16 -0.45
N GLY A 18 12.40 23.09 0.33
CA GLY A 18 11.34 22.45 1.10
C GLY A 18 10.51 21.40 0.36
N ASP A 19 10.81 21.13 -0.92
CA ASP A 19 10.10 20.12 -1.73
C ASP A 19 10.49 18.69 -1.32
N LEU A 20 11.66 18.51 -0.71
CA LEU A 20 12.06 17.25 -0.09
C LEU A 20 11.79 17.26 1.41
N PHE A 21 11.03 16.27 1.89
CA PHE A 21 10.84 16.02 3.30
C PHE A 21 10.90 14.51 3.57
N PHE A 22 11.51 14.14 4.70
CA PHE A 22 11.56 12.75 5.17
C PHE A 22 10.76 12.66 6.47
N LEU A 23 9.68 11.90 6.44
CA LEU A 23 8.87 11.62 7.62
C LEU A 23 9.18 10.20 8.10
N SER A 24 9.78 10.10 9.28
CA SER A 24 10.06 8.83 9.94
C SER A 24 9.05 8.60 11.05
N GLY A 25 8.37 7.46 11.01
CA GLY A 25 7.38 7.10 12.02
C GLY A 25 6.98 5.64 11.87
N ARG A 26 6.45 5.06 12.95
CA ARG A 26 5.94 3.69 12.92
C ARG A 26 4.46 3.72 12.56
N PRO A 27 3.97 2.81 11.70
CA PRO A 27 2.58 2.84 11.28
C PRO A 27 1.54 2.63 12.40
N ASP A 28 1.90 2.40 13.67
CA ASP A 28 0.99 2.32 14.83
C ASP A 28 1.18 3.50 15.83
N ASP A 29 1.98 4.49 15.45
CA ASP A 29 2.14 5.74 16.20
C ASP A 29 1.12 6.77 15.67
N PRO A 30 0.23 7.33 16.52
CA PRO A 30 -0.82 8.24 16.06
C PRO A 30 -0.29 9.48 15.33
N MET A 31 0.84 10.02 15.77
CA MET A 31 1.46 11.18 15.14
C MET A 31 2.02 10.81 13.76
N ALA A 32 2.67 9.64 13.64
CA ALA A 32 3.13 9.13 12.35
C ALA A 32 1.96 8.89 11.37
N GLU A 33 0.84 8.34 11.84
CA GLU A 33 -0.37 8.15 11.03
C GLU A 33 -0.94 9.46 10.50
N ASP A 34 -1.00 10.50 11.33
CA ASP A 34 -1.47 11.82 10.91
C ASP A 34 -0.57 12.44 9.83
N TYR A 35 0.75 12.22 9.91
CA TYR A 35 1.66 12.62 8.84
C TYR A 35 1.46 11.81 7.56
N MET A 36 1.31 10.48 7.66
CA MET A 36 1.02 9.62 6.49
C MET A 36 -0.26 10.04 5.78
N ILE A 37 -1.32 10.36 6.52
CA ILE A 37 -2.60 10.81 5.93
C ILE A 37 -2.44 12.13 5.18
N ARG A 38 -1.63 13.07 5.70
CA ARG A 38 -1.34 14.32 4.97
C ARG A 38 -0.71 14.04 3.62
N LEU A 39 0.21 13.07 3.54
CA LEU A 39 0.82 12.65 2.29
C LEU A 39 -0.21 11.99 1.36
N PHE A 40 -1.04 11.10 1.90
CA PHE A 40 -2.07 10.44 1.09
C PHE A 40 -3.12 11.43 0.56
N LYS A 41 -3.32 12.60 1.17
CA LYS A 41 -4.18 13.66 0.62
C LYS A 41 -3.60 14.32 -0.64
N ASP A 42 -2.30 14.20 -0.92
CA ASP A 42 -1.72 14.67 -2.18
C ASP A 42 -2.23 13.79 -3.34
N PRO A 43 -2.80 14.37 -4.42
CA PRO A 43 -3.36 13.60 -5.54
C PRO A 43 -2.34 12.72 -6.29
N ASN A 44 -1.05 12.99 -6.15
CA ASN A 44 0.05 12.27 -6.79
C ASN A 44 0.73 11.24 -5.86
N CYS A 45 0.31 11.12 -4.61
CA CYS A 45 0.85 10.13 -3.67
C CYS A 45 0.19 8.75 -3.87
N SER A 46 0.94 7.80 -4.42
CA SER A 46 0.55 6.38 -4.50
C SER A 46 0.92 5.61 -3.23
N VAL A 47 0.21 4.52 -2.96
CA VAL A 47 0.49 3.65 -1.81
C VAL A 47 1.58 2.61 -2.14
N GLY A 48 2.57 2.49 -1.25
CA GLY A 48 3.54 1.39 -1.23
C GLY A 48 3.76 0.91 0.20
N THR A 49 4.02 -0.39 0.40
CA THR A 49 4.20 -0.98 1.74
C THR A 49 5.62 -0.86 2.28
N ASP A 50 6.60 -0.63 1.41
CA ASP A 50 8.03 -0.48 1.73
C ASP A 50 8.60 -1.58 2.64
N ILE A 51 8.23 -2.83 2.34
CA ILE A 51 8.62 -3.98 3.16
C ILE A 51 9.95 -4.53 2.65
N ILE A 52 10.96 -4.36 3.49
CA ILE A 52 12.28 -4.92 3.28
C ILE A 52 12.34 -6.27 4.02
N GLY A 53 12.44 -7.37 3.28
CA GLY A 53 12.36 -8.75 3.77
C GLY A 53 13.58 -9.26 4.55
N ILE A 54 14.18 -8.43 5.41
CA ILE A 54 15.41 -8.77 6.13
C ILE A 54 15.14 -9.50 7.46
N ASP A 55 14.01 -9.26 8.12
CA ASP A 55 13.68 -9.93 9.39
C ASP A 55 12.28 -10.55 9.36
N PHE A 56 12.24 -11.88 9.23
CA PHE A 56 11.01 -12.67 9.25
C PHE A 56 10.49 -12.96 10.65
N ASN A 57 11.24 -12.65 11.73
CA ASN A 57 10.78 -12.88 13.11
C ASN A 57 9.99 -11.69 13.66
N SER A 58 10.25 -10.48 13.15
CA SER A 58 9.54 -9.26 13.56
C SER A 58 9.29 -8.34 12.35
N PRO A 59 8.50 -8.79 11.35
CA PRO A 59 8.26 -7.98 10.18
C PRO A 59 7.45 -6.72 10.55
N CYS A 60 7.66 -5.64 9.79
CA CYS A 60 6.80 -4.47 9.87
C CYS A 60 5.34 -4.90 9.60
N PRO A 61 4.35 -4.47 10.43
CA PRO A 61 2.94 -4.85 10.24
C PRO A 61 2.37 -4.52 8.87
N GLY A 62 2.95 -3.52 8.18
CA GLY A 62 2.62 -3.17 6.80
C GLY A 62 2.75 -4.33 5.81
N ALA A 63 3.56 -5.35 6.12
CA ALA A 63 3.71 -6.56 5.32
C ALA A 63 2.43 -7.39 5.21
N TYR A 64 1.61 -7.38 6.27
CA TYR A 64 0.38 -8.16 6.34
C TYR A 64 -0.87 -7.29 6.19
N GLY A 65 -0.76 -5.98 6.44
CA GLY A 65 -1.93 -5.11 6.57
C GLY A 65 -1.81 -3.69 6.01
N GLY A 66 -0.77 -3.34 5.25
CA GLY A 66 -0.59 -1.96 4.78
C GLY A 66 -1.80 -1.39 4.02
N PHE A 67 -2.25 -2.10 2.98
CA PHE A 67 -3.41 -1.68 2.17
C PHE A 67 -4.74 -1.76 2.94
N THR A 68 -4.94 -2.81 3.73
CA THR A 68 -6.19 -3.00 4.48
C THR A 68 -6.31 -2.05 5.67
N LYS A 69 -5.19 -1.54 6.20
CA LYS A 69 -5.18 -0.46 7.19
C LYS A 69 -5.70 0.84 6.59
N ILE A 70 -5.27 1.20 5.38
CA ILE A 70 -5.78 2.40 4.70
C ILE A 70 -7.29 2.27 4.46
N LEU A 71 -7.75 1.14 3.92
CA LEU A 71 -9.19 0.93 3.63
C LEU A 71 -10.05 0.80 4.90
N GLY A 72 -9.56 0.12 5.94
CA GLY A 72 -10.30 -0.10 7.17
C GLY A 72 -10.26 1.09 8.12
N ASN A 73 -9.07 1.66 8.34
CA ASN A 73 -8.86 2.72 9.31
C ASN A 73 -9.01 4.10 8.67
N PHE A 74 -8.21 4.44 7.67
CA PHE A 74 -8.18 5.81 7.13
C PHE A 74 -9.44 6.15 6.33
N VAL A 75 -10.00 5.20 5.58
CA VAL A 75 -11.26 5.38 4.86
C VAL A 75 -12.47 5.18 5.79
N ARG A 76 -12.70 3.96 6.30
CA ARG A 76 -13.95 3.67 7.03
C ARG A 76 -14.00 4.28 8.43
N GLU A 77 -12.97 4.11 9.26
CA GLU A 77 -13.04 4.50 10.68
C GLU A 77 -12.82 6.00 10.88
N ARG A 78 -11.87 6.60 10.13
CA ARG A 78 -11.48 8.00 10.28
C ARG A 78 -12.13 8.93 9.24
N GLY A 79 -12.56 8.43 8.09
CA GLY A 79 -13.15 9.26 7.04
C GLY A 79 -12.18 10.27 6.42
N GLU A 80 -10.88 10.01 6.47
CA GLU A 80 -9.82 10.93 6.04
C GLU A 80 -9.57 10.87 4.52
N LEU A 81 -9.97 9.76 3.90
CA LEU A 81 -9.93 9.52 2.46
C LEU A 81 -11.27 8.92 2.02
N SER A 82 -11.71 9.24 0.81
CA SER A 82 -12.84 8.51 0.21
C SER A 82 -12.41 7.11 -0.21
N LEU A 83 -13.36 6.19 -0.35
CA LEU A 83 -13.05 4.83 -0.80
C LEU A 83 -12.49 4.83 -2.22
N GLU A 84 -13.06 5.65 -3.10
CA GLU A 84 -12.66 5.81 -4.49
C GLU A 84 -11.24 6.39 -4.61
N ASP A 85 -10.92 7.40 -3.79
CA ASP A 85 -9.59 8.02 -3.76
C ASP A 85 -8.52 7.04 -3.23
N ALA A 86 -8.84 6.30 -2.16
CA ALA A 86 -7.95 5.25 -1.67
C ALA A 86 -7.71 4.15 -2.73
N VAL A 87 -8.76 3.69 -3.41
CA VAL A 87 -8.64 2.69 -4.50
C VAL A 87 -7.81 3.26 -5.66
N TYR A 88 -8.02 4.52 -6.06
CA TYR A 88 -7.25 5.20 -7.10
C TYR A 88 -5.75 5.19 -6.79
N LYS A 89 -5.38 5.56 -5.55
CA LYS A 89 -3.99 5.61 -5.06
C LYS A 89 -3.31 4.25 -4.94
N MET A 90 -4.10 3.17 -4.90
CA MET A 90 -3.61 1.78 -4.83
C MET A 90 -3.61 1.08 -6.20
N THR A 91 -4.28 1.63 -7.21
CA THR A 91 -4.50 0.94 -8.50
C THR A 91 -4.04 1.77 -9.69
N SER A 92 -4.86 2.69 -10.20
CA SER A 92 -4.61 3.39 -11.46
C SER A 92 -3.50 4.45 -11.35
N LEU A 93 -3.32 5.08 -10.18
CA LEU A 93 -2.22 6.02 -9.95
C LEU A 93 -0.84 5.34 -10.07
N PRO A 94 -0.52 4.28 -9.31
CA PRO A 94 0.76 3.59 -9.46
C PRO A 94 0.89 2.91 -10.83
N ALA A 95 -0.20 2.38 -11.42
CA ALA A 95 -0.16 1.85 -12.78
C ALA A 95 0.26 2.92 -13.81
N LYS A 96 -0.24 4.16 -13.68
CA LYS A 96 0.16 5.30 -14.51
C LYS A 96 1.63 5.68 -14.28
N GLN A 97 2.03 5.84 -13.02
CA GLN A 97 3.40 6.24 -12.66
C GLN A 97 4.45 5.22 -13.11
N MET A 98 4.14 3.93 -13.01
CA MET A 98 5.03 2.84 -13.42
C MET A 98 4.88 2.44 -14.90
N GLN A 99 3.93 3.04 -15.62
CA GLN A 99 3.60 2.77 -17.03
C GLN A 99 3.14 1.33 -17.28
N LEU A 100 2.32 0.79 -16.38
CA LEU A 100 1.73 -0.54 -16.49
C LEU A 100 0.56 -0.52 -17.46
N LYS A 101 0.84 -0.81 -18.74
CA LYS A 101 -0.19 -0.90 -19.77
C LYS A 101 -1.26 -1.93 -19.39
N ASP A 102 -2.51 -1.56 -19.63
CA ASP A 102 -3.69 -2.41 -19.47
C ASP A 102 -3.97 -2.94 -18.04
N ARG A 103 -3.42 -2.30 -17.00
CA ARG A 103 -3.62 -2.65 -15.58
C ARG A 103 -4.06 -1.45 -14.75
N GLY A 104 -4.55 -1.72 -13.54
CA GLY A 104 -4.93 -0.71 -12.55
C GLY A 104 -6.33 -0.08 -12.74
N ILE A 105 -7.08 -0.50 -13.77
CA ILE A 105 -8.45 -0.04 -14.04
C ILE A 105 -9.34 -1.24 -14.39
N ILE A 106 -10.64 -1.15 -14.07
CA ILE A 106 -11.65 -2.13 -14.48
C ILE A 106 -12.30 -1.64 -15.77
N GLU A 107 -11.88 -2.20 -16.89
CA GLU A 107 -12.41 -1.90 -18.22
C GLU A 107 -12.32 -3.12 -19.14
N LYS A 108 -13.21 -3.23 -20.13
CA LYS A 108 -13.19 -4.32 -21.10
C LYS A 108 -11.84 -4.35 -21.85
N GLY A 109 -11.25 -5.54 -21.95
CA GLY A 109 -9.98 -5.76 -22.66
C GLY A 109 -8.72 -5.54 -21.80
N LYS A 110 -8.87 -5.10 -20.54
CA LYS A 110 -7.77 -4.97 -19.57
C LYS A 110 -7.50 -6.30 -18.84
N PHE A 111 -6.36 -6.41 -18.18
CA PHE A 111 -6.04 -7.58 -17.36
C PHE A 111 -7.01 -7.68 -16.17
N ALA A 112 -7.49 -8.89 -15.90
CA ALA A 112 -8.37 -9.18 -14.77
C ALA A 112 -7.59 -9.35 -13.46
N ASP A 113 -6.92 -8.29 -13.02
CA ASP A 113 -6.35 -8.17 -11.68
C ASP A 113 -7.39 -7.49 -10.79
N ILE A 114 -8.07 -8.27 -9.96
CA ILE A 114 -9.28 -7.81 -9.26
C ILE A 114 -9.19 -8.24 -7.80
N THR A 115 -9.46 -7.30 -6.90
CA THR A 115 -9.67 -7.58 -5.48
C THR A 115 -11.12 -7.29 -5.12
N ILE A 116 -11.80 -8.28 -4.54
CA ILE A 116 -13.15 -8.11 -3.97
C ILE A 116 -12.98 -8.11 -2.45
N PHE A 117 -13.49 -7.06 -1.81
CA PHE A 117 -13.42 -6.90 -0.36
C PHE A 117 -14.70 -6.28 0.18
N ASN A 118 -14.98 -6.56 1.45
CA ASN A 118 -16.12 -6.00 2.15
C ASN A 118 -15.69 -4.69 2.85
N PRO A 119 -16.18 -3.52 2.40
CA PRO A 119 -15.76 -2.23 2.98
C PRO A 119 -16.14 -2.10 4.46
N LYS A 120 -17.17 -2.82 4.93
CA LYS A 120 -17.63 -2.78 6.33
C LYS A 120 -16.73 -3.57 7.28
N THR A 121 -15.99 -4.57 6.77
CA THR A 121 -15.21 -5.48 7.62
C THR A 121 -13.71 -5.49 7.33
N ILE A 122 -13.27 -4.90 6.21
CA ILE A 122 -11.84 -4.85 5.86
C ILE A 122 -11.00 -4.23 6.97
N LYS A 123 -9.96 -4.94 7.42
CA LYS A 123 -9.15 -4.51 8.56
C LYS A 123 -7.79 -5.19 8.57
N ALA A 124 -6.76 -4.40 8.89
CA ALA A 124 -5.44 -4.91 9.25
C ALA A 124 -5.45 -5.43 10.69
N LEU A 125 -4.95 -6.64 10.90
CA LEU A 125 -4.83 -7.24 12.24
C LEU A 125 -3.38 -7.23 12.76
N ALA A 126 -2.39 -7.19 11.87
CA ALA A 126 -0.99 -7.17 12.25
C ALA A 126 -0.65 -5.91 13.05
N SER A 127 0.19 -6.09 14.07
CA SER A 127 0.76 -5.02 14.90
C SER A 127 2.21 -5.36 15.23
N PHE A 128 2.99 -4.42 15.76
CA PHE A 128 4.37 -4.73 16.18
C PHE A 128 4.45 -5.81 17.27
N LYS A 129 3.39 -5.98 18.07
CA LYS A 129 3.29 -7.03 19.09
C LYS A 129 2.97 -8.39 18.50
N ASP A 130 2.17 -8.41 17.43
CA ASP A 130 1.72 -9.62 16.76
C ASP A 130 1.74 -9.39 15.24
N PRO A 131 2.92 -9.51 14.61
CA PRO A 131 3.14 -9.01 13.25
C PRO A 131 2.67 -9.98 12.16
N HIS A 132 2.42 -11.25 12.49
CA HIS A 132 2.07 -12.32 11.53
C HIS A 132 0.57 -12.53 11.35
N GLN A 133 -0.25 -11.51 11.61
CA GLN A 133 -1.70 -11.61 11.50
C GLN A 133 -2.20 -11.21 10.11
N LEU A 134 -2.87 -12.13 9.43
CA LEU A 134 -3.50 -11.86 8.15
C LEU A 134 -4.62 -10.83 8.28
N SER A 135 -4.77 -9.99 7.26
CA SER A 135 -5.90 -9.07 7.17
C SER A 135 -7.23 -9.81 6.99
N VAL A 136 -8.33 -9.18 7.42
CA VAL A 136 -9.70 -9.68 7.21
C VAL A 136 -10.48 -8.80 6.23
N GLY A 137 -11.58 -9.33 5.71
CA GLY A 137 -12.51 -8.62 4.82
C GLY A 137 -12.12 -8.59 3.34
N VAL A 138 -10.97 -9.17 2.95
CA VAL A 138 -10.66 -9.48 1.55
C VAL A 138 -11.28 -10.83 1.21
N GLU A 139 -12.22 -10.83 0.26
CA GLU A 139 -13.00 -12.02 -0.10
C GLU A 139 -12.40 -12.75 -1.31
N TYR A 140 -11.94 -12.00 -2.32
CA TYR A 140 -11.33 -12.58 -3.52
C TYR A 140 -10.13 -11.76 -3.98
N VAL A 141 -9.10 -12.46 -4.46
CA VAL A 141 -8.02 -11.86 -5.23
C VAL A 141 -7.83 -12.66 -6.50
N LEU A 142 -7.92 -11.98 -7.63
CA LEU A 142 -7.68 -12.52 -8.96
C LEU A 142 -6.43 -11.87 -9.53
N ILE A 143 -5.57 -12.69 -10.14
CA ILE A 143 -4.40 -12.24 -10.89
C ILE A 143 -4.54 -12.77 -12.31
N ASN A 144 -4.55 -11.88 -13.31
CA ASN A 144 -4.76 -12.24 -14.71
C ASN A 144 -5.98 -13.17 -14.91
N GLY A 145 -7.07 -12.92 -14.17
CA GLY A 145 -8.33 -13.69 -14.24
C GLY A 145 -8.37 -14.99 -13.44
N ASN A 146 -7.27 -15.37 -12.77
CA ASN A 146 -7.21 -16.59 -11.98
C ASN A 146 -7.43 -16.26 -10.50
N VAL A 147 -8.36 -16.96 -9.84
CA VAL A 147 -8.60 -16.82 -8.39
C VAL A 147 -7.43 -17.40 -7.61
N ILE A 148 -6.73 -16.53 -6.87
CA ILE A 148 -5.56 -16.84 -6.03
C ILE A 148 -5.93 -16.87 -4.55
N LEU A 149 -6.88 -16.03 -4.14
CA LEU A 149 -7.50 -16.05 -2.81
C LEU A 149 -9.02 -16.11 -2.97
N GLU A 150 -9.67 -17.02 -2.23
CA GLU A 150 -11.12 -17.11 -2.13
C GLU A 150 -11.52 -17.36 -0.68
N LYS A 151 -12.22 -16.42 -0.06
CA LYS A 151 -12.82 -16.54 1.28
C LYS A 151 -11.85 -17.11 2.33
N GLY A 152 -10.62 -16.59 2.34
CA GLY A 152 -9.54 -17.03 3.24
C GLY A 152 -8.73 -18.24 2.76
N ASN A 153 -9.14 -18.91 1.69
CA ASN A 153 -8.37 -20.00 1.09
C ASN A 153 -7.38 -19.45 0.05
N TYR A 154 -6.08 -19.59 0.32
CA TYR A 154 -4.99 -19.18 -0.57
C TYR A 154 -4.50 -20.37 -1.41
N TYR A 155 -4.58 -20.24 -2.74
CA TYR A 155 -4.15 -21.27 -3.69
C TYR A 155 -2.67 -21.10 -4.05
N SER A 156 -1.77 -21.57 -3.19
CA SER A 156 -0.31 -21.42 -3.33
C SER A 156 0.28 -22.03 -4.61
N ASN A 157 -0.42 -22.99 -5.24
CA ASN A 157 0.00 -23.63 -6.48
C ASN A 157 -0.39 -22.87 -7.75
N LYS A 158 -1.18 -21.79 -7.66
CA LYS A 158 -1.59 -20.98 -8.82
C LYS A 158 -0.64 -19.80 -9.03
N LEU A 159 0.35 -19.99 -9.89
CA LEU A 159 1.33 -18.96 -10.25
C LEU A 159 0.85 -18.15 -11.46
N ALA A 160 -0.19 -17.34 -11.28
CA ALA A 160 -0.80 -16.58 -12.38
C ALA A 160 -0.06 -15.28 -12.73
N GLY A 161 1.00 -14.92 -12.03
CA GLY A 161 1.79 -13.71 -12.27
C GLY A 161 2.49 -13.72 -13.63
N LYS A 162 2.73 -12.52 -14.19
CA LYS A 162 3.50 -12.33 -15.42
C LYS A 162 4.57 -11.26 -15.19
N VAL A 163 5.76 -11.48 -15.75
CA VAL A 163 6.80 -10.45 -15.79
C VAL A 163 6.28 -9.29 -16.65
N ILE A 164 6.26 -8.10 -16.07
CA ILE A 164 5.93 -6.88 -16.78
C ILE A 164 7.19 -6.37 -17.46
N ARG A 165 7.14 -6.26 -18.79
CA ARG A 165 8.21 -5.68 -19.60
C ARG A 165 7.76 -4.30 -20.06
N ARG A 166 8.69 -3.35 -20.09
CA ARG A 166 8.49 -2.09 -20.81
C ARG A 166 8.77 -2.35 -22.28
N ASP A 167 7.85 -1.96 -23.14
CA ASP A 167 8.09 -1.88 -24.57
C ASP A 167 8.85 -0.59 -24.90
#